data_AF-A0A1I3J6A8-F1
#
_entry.id   AF-A0A1I3J6A8-F1
#
_cell.length_a   1.000
_cell.length_b   1.000
_cell.length_c   1.000
_cell.angle_alpha   90.00
_cell.angle_beta   90.00
_cell.angle_gamma   90.00
#
_symmetry.space_group_name_H-M   'P 1'
#
loop_
_entity.id
_entity.type
_entity.pdbx_description
1 polymer ?
#
loop_
_entity_poly.entity_id
_entity_poly.type
_entity_poly.pdbx_seq_one_letter_code
_entity_poly.pdbx_strand_id
1 'polypeptide(L)' 'MKIFIGILSFLIGGIIATVLFRPIISSIITSETILDVLQVAVNIIIAVQIYRLVVKHFINKENDSN' A
#
# COMPACT_ATOMS: atom_id res chain seq x y z
N MET A 1 -12.32 -15.15 -4.79
CA MET A 1 -13.09 -13.92 -4.46
C MET A 1 -12.59 -13.18 -3.22
N LYS A 2 -12.34 -13.86 -2.07
CA LYS A 2 -11.85 -13.21 -0.82
C LYS A 2 -10.50 -12.48 -0.94
N ILE A 3 -9.55 -13.01 -1.70
CA ILE A 3 -8.20 -12.41 -1.87
C ILE A 3 -8.26 -11.14 -2.72
N PHE A 4 -9.11 -11.12 -3.75
CA PHE A 4 -9.35 -9.94 -4.57
C PHE A 4 -9.92 -8.79 -3.74
N ILE A 5 -10.85 -9.09 -2.83
CA ILE A 5 -11.40 -8.12 -1.88
C ILE A 5 -10.31 -7.59 -0.94
N GLY A 6 -9.39 -8.45 -0.48
CA GLY A 6 -8.28 -8.02 0.38
C GLY A 6 -7.26 -7.11 -0.32
N ILE A 7 -6.93 -7.39 -1.59
CA ILE A 7 -6.05 -6.53 -2.39
C ILE A 7 -6.75 -5.20 -2.70
N LEU A 8 -8.04 -5.24 -3.05
CA LEU A 8 -8.83 -4.05 -3.34
C LEU A 8 -9.02 -3.18 -2.10
N SER A 9 -9.30 -3.77 -0.93
CA SER A 9 -9.42 -3.04 0.33
C SER A 9 -8.07 -2.46 0.79
N PHE A 10 -6.97 -3.15 0.51
CA PHE A 10 -5.62 -2.65 0.82
C PHE A 10 -5.21 -1.48 -0.09
N LEU A 11 -5.51 -1.55 -1.39
CA LEU A 11 -5.29 -0.44 -2.34
C LEU A 11 -6.11 0.79 -1.97
N ILE A 12 -7.41 0.61 -1.74
CA ILE A 12 -8.32 1.70 -1.37
C ILE A 12 -7.92 2.28 -0.01
N GLY A 13 -7.60 1.42 0.97
CA GLY A 13 -7.11 1.85 2.29
C GLY A 13 -5.78 2.62 2.22
N GLY A 14 -4.85 2.18 1.36
CA GLY A 14 -3.56 2.84 1.14
C GLY A 14 -3.71 4.21 0.50
N ILE A 15 -4.60 4.35 -0.49
CA ILE A 15 -4.90 5.63 -1.16
C ILE A 15 -5.62 6.58 -0.20
N ILE A 16 -6.62 6.09 0.54
CA ILE A 16 -7.35 6.91 1.53
C ILE A 16 -6.39 7.38 2.63
N ALA A 17 -5.52 6.50 3.14
CA ALA A 17 -4.52 6.85 4.13
C ALA A 17 -3.55 7.91 3.59
N THR A 18 -3.04 7.79 2.37
CA THR A 18 -2.16 8.83 1.80
C THR A 18 -2.87 10.17 1.62
N VAL A 19 -4.11 10.18 1.12
CA VAL A 19 -4.88 11.42 0.93
C VAL A 19 -5.25 12.08 2.27
N LEU A 20 -5.61 11.31 3.30
CA LEU A 20 -5.98 11.84 4.62
C LEU A 20 -4.77 12.24 5.46
N PHE A 21 -3.66 11.50 5.37
CA PHE A 21 -2.44 11.84 6.14
C PHE A 21 -1.65 12.97 5.50
N ARG A 22 -1.71 13.19 4.18
CA ARG A 22 -0.99 14.29 3.51
C ARG A 22 -1.24 15.68 4.14
N PRO A 23 -2.48 16.14 4.36
CA PRO A 23 -2.72 17.44 4.99
C PRO A 23 -2.21 17.50 6.44
N ILE A 24 -2.29 16.39 7.18
CA ILE A 24 -1.79 16.29 8.56
C ILE A 24 -0.27 16.38 8.60
N ILE A 25 0.42 15.68 7.69
CA ILE A 25 1.89 15.70 7.63
C ILE A 25 2.37 17.05 7.11
N SER A 26 1.67 17.67 6.17
CA SER A 26 2.00 19.02 5.67
C SER A 26 1.82 20.12 6.72
N SER A 27 0.99 19.90 7.75
CA SER A 27 0.84 20.88 8.84
C SER A 27 2.02 20.85 9.83
N ILE A 28 2.75 19.73 9.87
CA ILE A 28 3.91 19.51 10.76
C ILE A 28 5.22 19.77 10.01
N ILE A 29 5.28 19.37 8.74
CA ILE A 29 6.46 19.45 7.89
C ILE A 29 6.18 20.49 6.80
N THR A 30 6.80 21.66 6.92
CA THR A 30 6.69 22.76 5.93
C THR A 30 7.61 22.58 4.72
N SER A 31 8.55 21.65 4.76
CA SER A 31 9.45 21.35 3.64
C SER A 31 8.79 20.41 2.64
N GLU A 32 8.48 20.94 1.45
CA GLU A 32 7.93 20.18 0.32
C GLU A 32 8.79 18.98 -0.06
N THR A 33 10.13 19.12 -0.03
CA THR A 33 11.05 18.02 -0.34
C THR A 33 10.90 16.85 0.62
N ILE A 34 10.68 17.12 1.92
CA ILE A 34 10.48 16.06 2.91
C ILE A 34 9.14 15.37 2.69
N LEU A 35 8.09 16.13 2.36
CA LEU A 35 6.77 15.58 2.04
C LEU A 35 6.83 14.65 0.82
N ASP A 36 7.55 15.04 -0.23
CA ASP A 36 7.74 14.21 -1.43
C ASP A 36 8.49 12.92 -1.11
N VAL A 37 9.58 12.99 -0.35
CA VAL A 37 10.33 11.80 0.08
C VAL A 37 9.46 10.88 0.93
N LEU A 38 8.66 11.44 1.84
CA LEU A 38 7.75 10.65 2.68
C LEU A 38 6.67 9.97 1.84
N GLN A 39 6.13 10.66 0.84
CA GLN A 39 5.14 10.12 -0.08
C GLN A 39 5.72 8.99 -0.93
N VAL A 40 6.95 9.15 -1.44
CA VAL A 40 7.66 8.08 -2.15
C VAL A 40 7.91 6.88 -1.24
N ALA A 41 8.34 7.09 0.01
CA ALA A 41 8.57 6.01 0.97
C ALA A 41 7.28 5.22 1.25
N VAL A 42 6.15 5.90 1.45
CA VAL A 42 4.84 5.26 1.67
C VAL A 42 4.42 4.45 0.44
N ASN A 43 4.59 4.98 -0.77
CA ASN A 43 4.28 4.27 -2.01
C ASN A 43 5.10 2.99 -2.16
N ILE A 44 6.40 3.01 -1.82
CA ILE A 44 7.27 1.83 -1.84
C ILE A 44 6.75 0.76 -0.86
N ILE A 45 6.39 1.16 0.36
CA ILE A 45 5.85 0.23 1.38
C ILE A 45 4.57 -0.44 0.87
N ILE A 46 3.65 0.35 0.28
CA ILE A 46 2.42 -0.18 -0.30
C ILE A 46 2.72 -1.17 -1.42
N ALA A 47 3.65 -0.84 -2.33
CA ALA A 47 4.04 -1.71 -3.43
C ALA A 47 4.62 -3.05 -2.94
N VAL A 48 5.47 -3.02 -1.91
CA VAL A 48 6.05 -4.24 -1.31
C VAL A 48 4.95 -5.11 -0.67
N GLN A 49 3.98 -4.51 0.01
CA GLN A 49 2.89 -5.25 0.63
C GLN A 49 1.95 -5.88 -0.42
N ILE A 50 1.64 -5.16 -1.49
CA ILE A 50 0.89 -5.71 -2.63
C ILE A 50 1.66 -6.88 -3.23
N TYR A 51 2.97 -6.74 -3.47
CA TYR A 51 3.81 -7.81 -3.99
C TYR A 51 3.78 -9.04 -3.07
N ARG A 52 3.92 -8.87 -1.75
CA ARG A 52 3.82 -9.96 -0.77
C ARG A 52 2.47 -10.67 -0.82
N LEU A 53 1.36 -9.92 -0.91
CA LEU A 53 0.02 -10.49 -1.03
C LEU A 53 -0.15 -11.29 -2.32
N VAL A 54 0.36 -10.77 -3.43
CA VAL A 54 0.31 -11.42 -4.74
C VAL A 54 1.15 -12.69 -4.75
N VAL A 55 2.40 -12.64 -4.27
CA VAL A 55 3.28 -13.82 -4.17
C VAL A 55 2.65 -14.89 -3.28
N LYS A 56 2.11 -14.52 -2.12
CA LYS A 56 1.40 -15.47 -1.24
C LYS A 56 0.18 -16.07 -1.94
N HIS A 57 -0.52 -15.30 -2.77
CA HIS A 57 -1.63 -15.83 -3.56
C HIS A 57 -1.17 -16.84 -4.61
N PHE A 58 -0.10 -16.55 -5.34
CA PHE A 58 0.46 -17.48 -6.34
C PHE A 58 0.94 -18.78 -5.69
N ILE A 59 1.71 -18.70 -4.59
CA ILE A 59 2.21 -19.89 -3.87
C ILE A 59 1.06 -20.74 -3.32
N ASN A 60 0.04 -20.12 -2.71
CA ASN A 60 -1.11 -20.89 -2.20
C ASN A 60 -1.92 -21.54 -3.33
N LYS A 61 -1.99 -20.91 -4.51
CA LYS A 61 -2.71 -21.46 -5.66
C LYS A 61 -1.98 -22.66 -6.27
N GLU A 62 -0.66 -22.72 -6.14
CA GLU A 62 0.18 -23.84 -6.56
C GLU A 62 0.04 -25.04 -5.61
N ASN A 63 -0.06 -24.81 -4.29
CA ASN A 63 -0.26 -25.86 -3.29
C ASN A 63 -1.66 -26.50 -3.28
N ASP A 64 -2.72 -25.79 -3.67
CA ASP A 64 -4.09 -26.35 -3.77
C ASP A 64 -4.31 -27.19 -5.05
N SER A 65 -3.34 -27.18 -5.98
CA SER A 65 -3.45 -27.88 -7.28
C SER A 65 -2.66 -29.19 -7.35
N ASN A 66 -2.00 -29.59 -6.25
CA ASN A 66 -1.32 -30.88 -6.04
C ASN A 66 -2.04 -31.67 -4.94
#